data_AF-A0A7Y3ULK6-F1
#
_entry.id   AF-A0A7Y3ULK6-F1
#
_cell.length_a   1.000
_cell.length_b   1.000
_cell.length_c   1.000
_cell.angle_alpha   90.00
_cell.angle_beta   90.00
_cell.angle_gamma   90.00
#
_symmetry.space_group_name_H-M   'P 1'
#
loop_
_entity.id
_entity.type
_entity.pdbx_description
1 polymer ?
#
loop_
_entity_poly.entity_id
_entity_poly.type
_entity_poly.pdbx_seq_one_letter_code
_entity_poly.pdbx_strand_id
1 'polypeptide(L)'
;MAKYQLDSKDYLELWKYCEEVAGRDKDRMVTISTWLLAFAVAIHAYILTKQMKFNLLSINIDGNMQVIVLAVAGIITCWIVKHLIYAFSAYANRYWFMADWLKKNKIEGLSEFHDKEVFIKAIKNDSDHLSKAQLKLISFSLSGSTTEGVIGVFKTMLHLTNGLLYLFVLEIFFVLILGITHIVKSILTS
;
A
#
# COMPACT_ATOMS: atom_id res chain seq x y z
N MET A 1 17.72 -20.02 40.58
CA MET A 1 16.93 -20.11 39.33
C MET A 1 17.86 -20.60 38.24
N ALA A 2 17.55 -21.74 37.61
CA ALA A 2 18.30 -22.19 36.44
C ALA A 2 18.11 -21.18 35.29
N LYS A 3 19.21 -20.76 34.66
CA LYS A 3 19.18 -19.82 33.55
C LYS A 3 18.72 -20.60 32.31
N TYR A 4 17.54 -20.29 31.78
CA TYR A 4 17.04 -20.92 30.56
C TYR A 4 18.02 -20.62 29.41
N GLN A 5 18.58 -21.66 28.80
CA GLN A 5 19.46 -21.55 27.64
C GLN A 5 18.69 -22.01 26.42
N LEU A 6 18.64 -21.16 25.38
CA LEU A 6 18.00 -21.47 24.11
C LEU A 6 18.92 -22.34 23.26
N ASP A 7 18.39 -23.41 22.67
CA ASP A 7 19.08 -24.22 21.67
C ASP A 7 18.87 -23.64 20.26
N SER A 8 19.72 -24.05 19.32
CA SER A 8 19.62 -23.80 17.87
C SER A 8 18.21 -24.03 17.30
N LYS A 9 17.51 -25.06 17.78
CA LYS A 9 16.12 -25.36 17.39
C LYS A 9 15.14 -24.27 17.84
N ASP A 10 15.30 -23.74 19.05
CA ASP A 10 14.46 -22.67 19.58
C ASP A 10 14.65 -21.38 18.76
N TYR A 11 15.89 -21.09 18.34
CA TYR A 11 16.18 -19.95 17.46
C TYR A 11 15.55 -20.10 16.08
N LEU A 12 15.53 -21.33 15.53
CA LEU A 12 14.87 -21.61 14.25
C LEU A 12 13.34 -21.43 14.35
N GLU A 13 12.72 -21.90 15.42
CA GLU A 13 11.28 -21.69 15.65
C GLU A 13 10.95 -20.21 15.84
N LEU A 14 11.77 -19.48 16.60
CA LEU A 14 11.61 -18.04 16.77
C LEU A 14 11.76 -17.29 15.45
N TRP A 15 12.71 -17.70 14.60
CA TRP A 15 12.89 -17.13 13.27
C TRP A 15 11.64 -17.34 12.39
N LYS A 16 11.11 -18.58 12.32
CA LYS A 16 9.89 -18.90 11.58
C LYS A 16 8.69 -18.09 12.08
N TYR A 17 8.54 -17.97 13.39
CA TYR A 17 7.49 -17.16 13.99
C TYR A 17 7.60 -15.69 13.56
N CYS A 18 8.80 -15.10 13.62
CA CYS A 18 9.01 -13.71 13.20
C CYS A 18 8.69 -13.52 11.71
N GLU A 19 9.13 -14.44 10.85
CA GLU A 19 8.86 -14.42 9.41
C GLU A 19 7.35 -14.49 9.13
N GLU A 20 6.65 -15.43 9.76
CA GLU A 20 5.22 -15.65 9.56
C GLU A 20 4.39 -14.43 9.99
N VAL A 21 4.71 -13.85 11.16
CA VAL A 21 4.04 -12.64 11.66
C VAL A 21 4.29 -11.46 10.71
N ALA A 22 5.53 -11.29 10.25
CA ALA A 22 5.90 -10.21 9.34
C ALA A 22 5.18 -10.33 7.98
N GLY A 23 5.10 -11.55 7.44
CA GLY A 23 4.35 -11.86 6.22
C GLY A 23 2.86 -11.56 6.38
N ARG A 24 2.25 -12.02 7.48
CA ARG A 24 0.83 -11.81 7.79
C ARG A 24 0.48 -10.32 7.91
N ASP A 25 1.31 -9.53 8.57
CA ASP A 25 1.08 -8.09 8.73
C ASP A 25 1.22 -7.33 7.41
N LYS A 26 2.20 -7.72 6.56
CA LYS A 26 2.34 -7.19 5.19
C LYS A 26 1.09 -7.50 4.36
N ASP A 27 0.60 -8.73 4.38
CA ASP A 27 -0.55 -9.14 3.56
C ASP A 27 -1.84 -8.46 4.03
N ARG A 28 -2.01 -8.30 5.35
CA ARG A 28 -3.11 -7.50 5.93
C ARG A 28 -3.04 -6.04 5.51
N MET A 29 -1.85 -5.42 5.56
CA MET A 29 -1.63 -4.06 5.08
C MET A 29 -2.10 -3.92 3.63
N VAL A 30 -1.57 -4.76 2.74
CA VAL A 30 -1.89 -4.73 1.31
C VAL A 30 -3.39 -4.90 1.12
N THR A 31 -3.99 -5.91 1.75
CA THR A 31 -5.42 -6.20 1.60
C THR A 31 -6.28 -5.01 2.01
N ILE A 32 -6.09 -4.49 3.23
CA ILE A 32 -6.90 -3.39 3.75
C ILE A 32 -6.68 -2.11 2.94
N SER A 33 -5.42 -1.77 2.62
CA SER A 33 -5.10 -0.58 1.83
C SER A 33 -5.67 -0.66 0.42
N THR A 34 -5.62 -1.83 -0.25
CA THR A 34 -6.22 -2.01 -1.58
C THR A 34 -7.72 -1.84 -1.56
N TRP A 35 -8.42 -2.41 -0.57
CA TRP A 35 -9.88 -2.24 -0.45
C TRP A 35 -10.28 -0.78 -0.21
N LEU A 36 -9.59 -0.09 0.68
CA LEU A 36 -9.86 1.32 0.95
C LEU A 36 -9.52 2.23 -0.23
N LEU A 37 -8.44 1.94 -0.96
CA LEU A 37 -8.10 2.65 -2.20
C LEU A 37 -9.14 2.39 -3.29
N ALA A 38 -9.61 1.16 -3.45
CA ALA A 38 -10.69 0.85 -4.40
C ALA A 38 -11.97 1.61 -4.05
N PHE A 39 -12.32 1.69 -2.76
CA PHE A 39 -13.46 2.49 -2.29
C PHE A 39 -13.28 3.98 -2.59
N ALA A 40 -12.10 4.54 -2.32
CA ALA A 40 -11.79 5.93 -2.62
C ALA A 40 -11.83 6.20 -4.14
N VAL A 41 -11.32 5.30 -4.98
CA VAL A 41 -11.45 5.40 -6.44
C VAL A 41 -12.90 5.36 -6.88
N ALA A 42 -13.75 4.53 -6.25
CA ALA A 42 -15.18 4.49 -6.56
C ALA A 42 -15.89 5.81 -6.21
N ILE A 43 -15.55 6.43 -5.07
CA ILE A 43 -16.04 7.78 -4.71
C ILE A 43 -15.63 8.79 -5.78
N HIS A 44 -14.36 8.80 -6.17
CA HIS A 44 -13.84 9.72 -7.17
C HIS A 44 -14.55 9.53 -8.53
N ALA A 45 -14.70 8.28 -8.99
CA ALA A 45 -15.43 7.97 -10.21
C ALA A 45 -16.89 8.47 -10.15
N TYR A 46 -17.56 8.31 -9.01
CA TYR A 46 -18.91 8.84 -8.81
C TYR A 46 -18.94 10.37 -8.92
N ILE A 47 -18.01 11.08 -8.27
CA ILE A 47 -17.90 12.54 -8.36
C ILE A 47 -17.74 12.97 -9.82
N LEU A 48 -16.80 12.36 -10.56
CA LEU A 48 -16.57 12.66 -11.97
C LEU A 48 -17.83 12.44 -12.81
N THR A 49 -18.56 11.34 -12.63
CA THR A 49 -19.79 11.09 -13.39
C THR A 49 -20.92 12.09 -13.09
N LYS A 50 -20.98 12.61 -11.85
CA LYS A 50 -21.92 13.67 -11.48
C LYS A 50 -21.48 15.01 -12.05
N GLN A 51 -20.18 15.31 -12.05
CA GLN A 51 -19.61 16.52 -12.65
C GLN A 51 -19.77 16.55 -14.18
N MET A 52 -19.63 15.42 -14.88
CA MET A 52 -19.81 15.36 -16.33
C MET A 52 -21.26 15.57 -16.79
N LYS A 53 -22.24 15.42 -15.90
CA LYS A 53 -23.65 15.77 -16.18
C LYS A 53 -23.94 17.26 -16.05
N PHE A 54 -22.97 18.08 -15.65
CA PHE A 54 -23.12 19.53 -15.69
C PHE A 54 -23.14 19.99 -17.14
N ASN A 55 -24.34 20.28 -17.64
CA ASN A 55 -24.52 21.10 -18.82
C ASN A 55 -23.80 22.43 -18.58
N LEU A 56 -22.88 22.79 -19.49
CA LEU A 56 -22.07 24.03 -19.46
C LEU A 56 -22.89 25.33 -19.29
N LEU A 57 -24.21 25.27 -19.40
CA LEU A 57 -25.14 26.40 -19.37
C LEU A 57 -25.97 26.52 -18.08
N SER A 58 -26.04 25.50 -17.23
CA SER A 58 -26.76 25.59 -15.95
C SER A 58 -25.96 24.93 -14.82
N ILE A 59 -25.06 25.71 -14.22
CA ILE A 59 -24.40 25.32 -12.97
C ILE A 59 -25.46 25.41 -11.87
N ASN A 60 -26.19 24.32 -11.63
CA ASN A 60 -27.16 24.28 -10.55
C ASN A 60 -26.43 23.95 -9.24
N ILE A 61 -26.44 24.89 -8.29
CA ILE A 61 -25.62 24.86 -7.07
C ILE A 61 -26.03 23.73 -6.12
N ASP A 62 -27.27 23.24 -6.21
CA ASP A 62 -27.83 22.23 -5.29
C ASP A 62 -27.07 20.88 -5.29
N GLY A 63 -26.33 20.57 -6.37
CA GLY A 63 -25.48 19.38 -6.45
C GLY A 63 -24.10 19.51 -5.80
N ASN A 64 -23.64 20.72 -5.51
CA ASN A 64 -22.24 20.99 -5.15
C ASN A 64 -21.89 20.56 -3.72
N MET A 65 -22.84 20.61 -2.78
CA MET A 65 -22.59 20.17 -1.40
C MET A 65 -22.32 18.67 -1.31
N GLN A 66 -23.01 17.85 -2.09
CA GLN A 66 -22.77 16.40 -2.11
C GLN A 66 -21.37 16.08 -2.63
N VAL A 67 -20.89 16.80 -3.65
CA VAL A 67 -19.53 16.63 -4.18
C VAL A 67 -18.49 16.99 -3.13
N ILE A 68 -18.67 18.10 -2.40
CA ILE A 68 -17.75 18.51 -1.33
C ILE A 68 -17.71 17.45 -0.22
N VAL A 69 -18.87 16.99 0.25
CA VAL A 69 -18.95 15.96 1.31
C VAL A 69 -18.25 14.67 0.88
N LEU A 70 -18.47 14.21 -0.36
CA LEU A 70 -17.84 13.01 -0.89
C LEU A 70 -16.32 13.19 -1.08
N ALA A 71 -15.87 14.35 -1.56
CA ALA A 71 -14.45 14.65 -1.69
C ALA A 71 -13.75 14.67 -0.32
N VAL A 72 -14.39 15.26 0.70
CA VAL A 72 -13.88 15.23 2.09
C VAL A 72 -13.82 13.80 2.63
N ALA A 73 -14.86 12.98 2.39
CA ALA A 73 -14.84 11.56 2.76
C ALA A 73 -13.70 10.79 2.04
N GLY A 74 -13.43 11.11 0.78
CA GLY A 74 -12.29 10.61 0.01
C GLY A 74 -10.94 10.97 0.63
N ILE A 75 -10.75 12.24 1.01
CA ILE A 75 -9.55 12.73 1.70
C ILE A 75 -9.33 11.99 3.03
N ILE A 76 -10.39 11.85 3.84
CA ILE A 76 -10.33 11.13 5.12
C ILE A 76 -9.93 9.67 4.88
N THR A 77 -10.51 9.03 3.86
CA THR A 77 -10.18 7.65 3.49
C THR A 77 -8.70 7.51 3.10
N CYS A 78 -8.19 8.40 2.24
CA CYS A 78 -6.77 8.42 1.87
C CYS A 78 -5.85 8.63 3.08
N TRP A 79 -6.26 9.48 4.03
CA TRP A 79 -5.51 9.72 5.26
C TRP A 79 -5.46 8.48 6.16
N ILE A 80 -6.60 7.79 6.34
CA ILE A 80 -6.67 6.52 7.08
C ILE A 80 -5.77 5.47 6.42
N VAL A 81 -5.84 5.32 5.10
CA VAL A 81 -4.99 4.39 4.34
C VAL A 81 -3.51 4.67 4.59
N LYS A 82 -3.10 5.94 4.50
CA LYS A 82 -1.72 6.36 4.77
C LYS A 82 -1.27 5.97 6.17
N HIS A 83 -2.10 6.21 7.19
CA HIS A 83 -1.79 5.82 8.57
C HIS A 83 -1.68 4.30 8.74
N LEU A 84 -2.57 3.52 8.12
CA LEU A 84 -2.50 2.06 8.15
C LEU A 84 -1.22 1.55 7.49
N ILE A 85 -0.86 2.10 6.32
CA ILE A 85 0.38 1.76 5.62
C ILE A 85 1.59 2.01 6.53
N TYR A 86 1.65 3.16 7.23
CA TYR A 86 2.74 3.44 8.17
C TYR A 86 2.76 2.49 9.38
N ALA A 87 1.60 2.24 10.00
CA ALA A 87 1.51 1.39 11.17
C ALA A 87 1.93 -0.05 10.84
N PHE A 88 1.32 -0.66 9.83
CA PHE A 88 1.63 -2.04 9.44
C PHE A 88 3.03 -2.19 8.86
N SER A 89 3.54 -1.22 8.09
CA SER A 89 4.93 -1.30 7.61
C SER A 89 5.93 -1.23 8.75
N ALA A 90 5.69 -0.43 9.78
CA ALA A 90 6.55 -0.39 10.96
C ALA A 90 6.54 -1.73 11.71
N TYR A 91 5.37 -2.34 11.90
CA TYR A 91 5.26 -3.67 12.53
C TYR A 91 5.94 -4.76 11.69
N ALA A 92 5.61 -4.85 10.40
CA ALA A 92 6.22 -5.82 9.50
C ALA A 92 7.75 -5.67 9.44
N ASN A 93 8.26 -4.44 9.35
CA ASN A 93 9.70 -4.18 9.29
C ASN A 93 10.42 -4.60 10.58
N ARG A 94 9.78 -4.41 11.75
CA ARG A 94 10.36 -4.85 13.03
C ARG A 94 10.53 -6.38 13.09
N TYR A 95 9.53 -7.13 12.64
CA TYR A 95 9.60 -8.59 12.64
C TYR A 95 10.53 -9.13 11.56
N TRP A 96 10.56 -8.52 10.37
CA TRP A 96 11.53 -8.86 9.32
C TRP A 96 12.97 -8.58 9.78
N PHE A 97 13.22 -7.44 10.41
CA PHE A 97 14.54 -7.13 10.97
C PHE A 97 14.96 -8.14 12.04
N MET A 98 14.04 -8.56 12.91
CA MET A 98 14.32 -9.60 13.91
C MET A 98 14.62 -10.95 13.25
N ALA A 99 13.84 -11.34 12.24
CA ALA A 99 14.08 -12.56 11.48
C ALA A 99 15.46 -12.52 10.79
N ASP A 100 15.80 -11.41 10.13
CA ASP A 100 17.11 -11.21 9.49
C ASP A 100 18.25 -11.28 10.51
N TRP A 101 18.06 -10.70 11.70
CA TRP A 101 19.06 -10.75 12.78
C TRP A 101 19.25 -12.16 13.32
N LEU A 102 18.17 -12.90 13.59
CA LEU A 102 18.21 -14.29 14.07
C LEU A 102 18.91 -15.19 13.07
N LYS A 103 18.54 -15.08 11.80
CA LYS A 103 19.14 -15.81 10.69
C LYS A 103 20.65 -15.58 10.59
N LYS A 104 21.11 -14.32 10.71
CA LYS A 104 22.54 -13.98 10.57
C LYS A 104 23.39 -14.34 11.78
N ASN A 105 22.83 -14.26 12.99
CA ASN A 105 23.64 -14.29 14.22
C ASN A 105 23.42 -15.53 15.10
N LYS A 106 22.35 -16.30 14.86
CA LYS A 106 21.92 -17.40 15.74
C LYS A 106 21.72 -18.74 15.06
N ILE A 107 21.60 -18.77 13.74
CA ILE A 107 21.34 -20.00 12.98
C ILE A 107 22.44 -20.18 11.93
N GLU A 108 23.35 -21.13 12.18
CA GLU A 108 24.40 -21.49 11.22
C GLU A 108 23.80 -22.13 9.96
N GLY A 109 24.35 -21.83 8.78
CA GLY A 109 23.94 -22.38 7.48
C GLY A 109 22.66 -21.78 6.88
N LEU A 110 21.76 -21.17 7.66
CA LEU A 110 20.52 -20.59 7.12
C LEU A 110 20.75 -19.29 6.32
N SER A 111 21.86 -18.60 6.57
CA SER A 111 22.28 -17.41 5.80
C SER A 111 22.50 -17.71 4.31
N GLU A 112 22.91 -18.93 3.97
CA GLU A 112 23.33 -19.34 2.61
C GLU A 112 22.15 -19.74 1.71
N PHE A 113 21.07 -20.31 2.28
CA PHE A 113 19.93 -20.84 1.51
C PHE A 113 18.93 -19.79 1.00
N HIS A 114 19.05 -18.54 1.44
CA HIS A 114 18.14 -17.45 1.08
C HIS A 114 18.80 -16.35 0.26
N ASP A 115 20.03 -16.58 -0.21
CA ASP A 115 20.59 -15.74 -1.26
C ASP A 115 19.78 -15.96 -2.54
N LYS A 116 19.08 -14.91 -2.97
CA LYS A 116 18.19 -14.92 -4.13
C LYS A 116 18.92 -15.44 -5.37
N GLU A 117 20.22 -15.18 -5.50
CA GLU A 117 21.03 -15.69 -6.60
C GLU A 117 21.29 -17.20 -6.51
N VAL A 118 21.54 -17.72 -5.31
CA VAL A 118 21.76 -19.15 -5.06
C VAL A 118 20.47 -19.93 -5.31
N PHE A 119 19.33 -19.44 -4.82
CA PHE A 119 18.04 -20.07 -5.06
C PHE A 119 17.60 -20.00 -6.53
N ILE A 120 17.79 -18.85 -7.19
CA ILE A 120 17.51 -18.74 -8.63
C ILE A 120 18.43 -19.65 -9.44
N LYS A 121 19.72 -19.78 -9.09
CA LYS A 121 20.65 -20.72 -9.74
C LYS A 121 20.23 -22.17 -9.50
N ALA A 122 19.83 -22.53 -8.28
CA ALA A 122 19.35 -23.86 -7.95
C ALA A 122 18.08 -24.21 -8.75
N ILE A 123 17.10 -23.31 -8.81
CA ILE A 123 15.92 -23.49 -9.65
C ILE A 123 16.32 -23.59 -11.11
N LYS A 124 17.17 -22.69 -11.63
CA LYS A 124 17.61 -22.73 -13.03
C LYS A 124 18.26 -24.05 -13.42
N ASN A 125 19.05 -24.62 -12.52
CA ASN A 125 19.73 -25.90 -12.74
C ASN A 125 18.77 -27.09 -12.68
N ASP A 126 17.62 -26.96 -11.99
CA ASP A 126 16.64 -28.03 -11.81
C ASP A 126 15.42 -27.89 -12.74
N SER A 127 15.31 -26.78 -13.48
CA SER A 127 14.14 -26.46 -14.29
C SER A 127 14.49 -25.79 -15.63
N ASP A 128 14.98 -26.61 -16.57
CA ASP A 128 15.24 -26.23 -17.97
C ASP A 128 14.01 -25.69 -18.73
N HIS A 129 12.81 -25.80 -18.14
CA HIS A 129 11.51 -25.52 -18.75
C HIS A 129 10.82 -24.26 -18.17
N LEU A 130 11.41 -23.57 -17.19
CA LEU A 130 10.81 -22.39 -16.58
C LEU A 130 10.99 -21.14 -17.47
N SER A 131 9.88 -20.51 -17.86
CA SER A 131 9.92 -19.30 -18.71
C SER A 131 10.53 -18.09 -17.98
N LYS A 132 11.11 -17.15 -18.72
CA LYS A 132 11.63 -15.88 -18.15
C LYS A 132 10.59 -15.13 -17.32
N ALA A 133 9.31 -15.22 -17.68
CA ALA A 133 8.21 -14.60 -16.93
C ALA A 133 7.98 -15.27 -15.58
N GLN A 134 8.01 -16.61 -15.52
CA GLN A 134 7.88 -17.35 -14.26
C GLN A 134 9.09 -17.12 -13.35
N LEU A 135 10.31 -17.08 -13.89
CA LEU A 135 11.50 -16.70 -13.11
C LEU A 135 11.38 -15.28 -12.54
N LYS A 136 10.80 -14.35 -13.31
CA LYS A 136 10.55 -12.97 -12.84
C LYS A 136 9.51 -12.96 -11.71
N LEU A 137 8.42 -13.73 -11.82
CA LEU A 137 7.42 -13.89 -10.76
C LEU A 137 8.00 -14.51 -9.48
N ILE A 138 8.78 -15.58 -9.60
CA ILE A 138 9.46 -16.22 -8.46
C ILE A 138 10.42 -15.23 -7.81
N SER A 139 11.23 -14.51 -8.59
CA SER A 139 12.15 -13.50 -8.08
C SER A 139 11.46 -12.30 -7.42
N PHE A 140 10.24 -11.97 -7.87
CA PHE A 140 9.40 -10.93 -7.25
C PHE A 140 8.79 -11.43 -5.95
N SER A 141 8.27 -12.66 -5.93
CA SER A 141 7.77 -13.34 -4.71
C SER A 141 8.84 -13.42 -3.63
N LEU A 142 10.08 -13.79 -4.02
CA LEU A 142 11.23 -13.84 -3.13
C LEU A 142 11.72 -12.46 -2.68
N SER A 143 11.56 -11.40 -3.49
CA SER A 143 11.82 -10.06 -2.95
C SER A 143 10.77 -9.66 -1.92
N GLY A 144 9.54 -10.16 -2.03
CA GLY A 144 8.46 -9.89 -1.09
C GLY A 144 8.65 -10.51 0.30
N SER A 145 9.63 -11.40 0.48
CA SER A 145 10.03 -12.01 1.76
C SER A 145 11.30 -11.37 2.33
N THR A 146 11.64 -10.15 1.91
CA THR A 146 12.74 -9.39 2.49
C THR A 146 12.26 -8.02 2.96
N THR A 147 13.02 -7.42 3.87
CA THR A 147 12.87 -6.02 4.28
C THR A 147 12.77 -5.08 3.08
N GLU A 148 13.56 -5.32 2.02
CA GLU A 148 13.52 -4.53 0.78
C GLU A 148 12.19 -4.65 0.03
N GLY A 149 11.59 -5.85 -0.04
CA GLY A 149 10.28 -6.03 -0.67
C GLY A 149 9.16 -5.31 0.07
N VAL A 150 9.18 -5.34 1.41
CA VAL A 150 8.22 -4.60 2.22
C VAL A 150 8.33 -3.10 1.98
N ILE A 151 9.57 -2.58 1.93
CA ILE A 151 9.82 -1.17 1.61
C ILE A 151 9.33 -0.81 0.21
N GLY A 152 9.52 -1.70 -0.77
CA GLY A 152 9.03 -1.53 -2.14
C GLY A 152 7.50 -1.41 -2.19
N VAL A 153 6.79 -2.39 -1.60
CA VAL A 153 5.33 -2.40 -1.53
C VAL A 153 4.80 -1.15 -0.80
N PHE A 154 5.44 -0.79 0.32
CA PHE A 154 5.12 0.42 1.08
C PHE A 154 5.22 1.68 0.22
N LYS A 155 6.34 1.87 -0.51
CA LYS A 155 6.53 3.04 -1.38
C LYS A 155 5.48 3.12 -2.47
N THR A 156 5.17 1.99 -3.11
CA THR A 156 4.14 1.94 -4.17
C THR A 156 2.76 2.32 -3.62
N MET A 157 2.35 1.73 -2.49
CA MET A 157 1.05 2.04 -1.88
C MET A 157 0.95 3.49 -1.42
N LEU A 158 2.03 4.03 -0.85
CA LEU A 158 2.09 5.42 -0.44
C LEU A 158 1.99 6.38 -1.63
N HIS A 159 2.66 6.05 -2.74
CA HIS A 159 2.60 6.86 -3.96
C HIS A 159 1.18 6.89 -4.56
N LEU A 160 0.53 5.73 -4.64
CA LEU A 160 -0.88 5.63 -5.08
C LEU A 160 -1.82 6.44 -4.18
N THR A 161 -1.65 6.32 -2.86
CA THR A 161 -2.48 7.04 -1.88
C THR A 161 -2.30 8.55 -1.99
N ASN A 162 -1.06 9.03 -2.13
CA ASN A 162 -0.79 10.45 -2.32
C ASN A 162 -1.39 10.96 -3.65
N GLY A 163 -1.26 10.19 -4.74
CA GLY A 163 -1.87 10.54 -6.03
C GLY A 163 -3.38 10.73 -5.93
N LEU A 164 -4.07 9.81 -5.26
CA LEU A 164 -5.52 9.90 -5.07
C LEU A 164 -5.93 11.06 -4.14
N LEU A 165 -5.14 11.33 -3.10
CA LEU A 165 -5.33 12.49 -2.23
C LEU A 165 -5.25 13.81 -3.01
N TYR A 166 -4.27 13.95 -3.92
CA TYR A 166 -4.16 15.14 -4.77
C TYR A 166 -5.38 15.34 -5.67
N LEU A 167 -5.96 14.27 -6.19
CA LEU A 167 -7.16 14.34 -7.03
C LEU A 167 -8.35 14.91 -6.24
N PHE A 168 -8.62 14.40 -5.04
CA PHE A 168 -9.72 14.93 -4.22
C PHE A 168 -9.51 16.39 -3.81
N VAL A 169 -8.29 16.80 -3.50
CA VAL A 169 -7.98 18.20 -3.18
C VAL A 169 -8.27 19.08 -4.40
N LEU A 170 -7.85 18.66 -5.59
CA LEU A 170 -8.09 19.37 -6.84
C LEU A 170 -9.59 19.49 -7.15
N GLU A 171 -10.38 18.45 -6.88
CA GLU A 171 -11.84 18.49 -7.03
C GLU A 171 -12.50 19.54 -6.14
N ILE A 172 -12.07 19.65 -4.87
CA ILE A 172 -12.58 20.67 -3.96
C ILE A 172 -12.25 22.06 -4.49
N PHE A 173 -11.00 22.30 -4.91
CA PHE A 173 -10.61 23.59 -5.50
C PHE A 173 -11.43 23.92 -6.74
N PHE A 174 -11.65 22.95 -7.63
CA PHE A 174 -12.46 23.13 -8.82
C PHE A 174 -13.90 23.53 -8.49
N VAL A 175 -14.54 22.84 -7.53
CA VAL A 175 -15.90 23.17 -7.09
C VAL A 175 -15.97 24.57 -6.45
N LEU A 176 -14.96 24.96 -5.67
CA LEU A 176 -14.89 26.30 -5.06
C LEU A 176 -14.77 27.40 -6.12
N ILE A 177 -13.92 27.21 -7.14
CA ILE A 177 -13.75 28.17 -8.24
C ILE A 177 -15.06 28.33 -9.02
N LEU A 178 -15.73 27.21 -9.34
CA LEU A 178 -17.04 27.25 -10.00
C LEU A 178 -18.11 27.95 -9.15
N GLY A 179 -18.10 27.73 -7.84
CA GLY A 179 -19.00 28.43 -6.92
C GLY A 179 -18.77 29.95 -6.92
N ILE A 180 -17.52 30.40 -6.82
CA ILE A 180 -17.16 31.83 -6.82
C ILE A 180 -17.55 32.49 -8.14
N THR A 181 -17.22 31.87 -9.28
CA THR A 181 -17.55 32.41 -10.60
C THR A 181 -19.07 32.56 -10.80
N HIS A 182 -19.87 31.63 -10.29
CA HIS A 182 -21.33 31.76 -10.30
C HIS A 182 -21.82 32.93 -9.46
N ILE A 183 -21.30 33.11 -8.23
CA ILE A 183 -21.66 34.23 -7.35
C ILE A 183 -21.34 35.57 -8.02
N VAL A 184 -20.14 35.72 -8.58
CA VAL A 184 -19.72 36.93 -9.29
C VAL A 184 -20.63 37.22 -10.48
N LYS A 185 -20.95 36.20 -11.28
CA LYS A 185 -21.88 36.36 -12.42
C LYS A 185 -23.26 36.83 -11.96
N SER A 186 -23.80 36.25 -10.89
CA SER A 186 -25.10 36.63 -10.33
C SER A 186 -25.15 38.09 -9.85
N ILE A 187 -24.05 38.58 -9.26
CA ILE A 187 -23.94 39.97 -8.79
C ILE A 187 -23.90 40.93 -9.98
N LEU A 188 -23.17 40.59 -11.05
CA LEU A 188 -23.03 41.45 -12.24
C LEU A 188 -24.28 41.56 -13.10
N THR A 189 -25.20 40.58 -12.99
CA THR A 189 -26.46 40.57 -13.75
C THR A 189 -27.66 41.13 -12.97
N SER A 190 -27.49 41.44 -11.69
CA SER A 190 -28.50 42.08 -10.84
C SER A 190 -28.37 43.60 -10.85
#